data_AF-A0AAW5TGS1-F1
#
_entry.id   AF-A0AAW5TGS1-F1
#
_cell.length_a   1.000
_cell.length_b   1.000
_cell.length_c   1.000
_cell.angle_alpha   90.00
_cell.angle_beta   90.00
_cell.angle_gamma   90.00
#
_symmetry.space_group_name_H-M   'P 1'
#
loop_
_entity.id
_entity.type
_entity.pdbx_description
1 polymer ?
#
loop_
_entity_poly.entity_id
_entity_poly.type
_entity_poly.pdbx_seq_one_letter_code
_entity_poly.pdbx_strand_id
1 'polypeptide(L)' 'MKFKLNRAGVADLMKSGAMQTVLNKHAINIKNRCGDGYEQDVYVGRNRANAMVSAKTTKAKKDNLKNNTLLKAVR' A
#
# COMPACT_ATOMS: atom_id res chain seq x y z
N MET A 1 24.04 -22.61 20.11
CA MET A 1 22.59 -22.76 19.85
C MET A 1 22.29 -22.19 18.46
N LYS A 2 21.62 -22.93 17.56
CA LYS A 2 21.24 -22.43 16.22
C LYS A 2 19.76 -22.04 16.22
N PHE A 3 19.47 -20.77 15.99
CA PHE A 3 18.10 -20.29 15.81
C PHE A 3 17.62 -20.60 14.39
N LYS A 4 16.39 -21.12 14.26
CA LYS A 4 15.73 -21.34 12.96
C LYS A 4 14.44 -20.53 12.92
N LEU A 5 14.35 -19.62 11.94
CA LEU A 5 13.18 -18.76 11.77
C LEU A 5 11.94 -19.57 11.38
N ASN A 6 10.82 -19.34 12.08
CA ASN A 6 9.52 -19.86 11.68
C ASN A 6 8.95 -19.04 10.51
N ARG A 7 9.25 -19.48 9.28
CA ARG A 7 8.79 -18.76 8.08
C ARG A 7 7.27 -18.76 7.90
N ALA A 8 6.59 -19.83 8.32
CA ALA A 8 5.12 -19.89 8.27
C ALA A 8 4.51 -18.84 9.19
N GLY A 9 4.96 -18.77 10.44
CA GLY A 9 4.51 -17.76 11.40
C GLY A 9 4.79 -16.33 10.96
N VAL A 10 5.94 -16.08 10.32
CA VAL A 10 6.23 -14.76 9.73
C VAL A 10 5.25 -14.43 8.60
N ALA A 11 4.96 -15.37 7.71
CA ALA A 11 3.99 -15.14 6.64
C ALA A 11 2.59 -14.86 7.19
N ASP A 12 2.16 -15.57 8.24
CA ASP A 12 0.86 -15.34 8.88
C ASP A 12 0.80 -13.97 9.54
N LEU A 13 1.86 -13.55 10.23
CA LEU A 13 1.98 -12.18 10.75
C LEU A 13 1.90 -11.14 9.62
N MET A 14 2.59 -11.35 8.51
CA MET A 14 2.61 -10.43 7.36
C MET A 14 1.27 -10.37 6.59
N LYS A 15 0.40 -11.37 6.73
CA LYS A 15 -0.97 -11.39 6.18
C LYS A 15 -2.01 -10.91 7.19
N SER A 16 -1.65 -10.78 8.46
CA SER A 16 -2.59 -10.50 9.55
C SER A 16 -3.40 -9.23 9.33
N GLY A 17 -4.60 -9.18 9.95
CA GLY A 17 -5.45 -7.98 9.92
C GLY A 17 -4.72 -6.75 10.47
N ALA A 18 -3.90 -6.91 11.51
CA ALA A 18 -3.08 -5.83 12.05
C ALA A 18 -2.11 -5.26 10.99
N MET A 19 -1.45 -6.12 10.21
CA MET A 19 -0.58 -5.68 9.12
C MET A 19 -1.38 -4.95 8.02
N GLN A 20 -2.57 -5.45 7.69
CA GLN A 20 -3.46 -4.78 6.74
C GLN A 20 -3.88 -3.38 7.23
N THR A 21 -4.18 -3.22 8.52
CA THR A 21 -4.50 -1.91 9.11
C THR A 21 -3.32 -0.94 9.00
N VAL A 22 -2.10 -1.39 9.26
CA VAL A 22 -0.88 -0.57 9.10
C VAL A 22 -0.72 -0.14 7.64
N LEU A 23 -0.80 -1.08 6.69
CA LEU A 23 -0.69 -0.79 5.25
C LEU A 23 -1.79 0.17 4.78
N ASN A 24 -3.03 -0.04 5.22
CA ASN A 24 -4.15 0.83 4.91
C ASN A 24 -3.92 2.26 5.41
N LYS A 25 -3.37 2.43 6.62
CA LYS A 25 -3.03 3.77 7.15
C LYS A 25 -2.00 4.48 6.27
N HIS A 26 -0.96 3.77 5.81
CA HIS A 26 0.02 4.33 4.89
C HIS A 26 -0.62 4.71 3.54
N ALA A 27 -1.45 3.83 2.97
CA ALA A 27 -2.16 4.09 1.73
C ALA A 27 -3.09 5.31 1.84
N ILE A 28 -3.81 5.47 2.96
CA ILE A 28 -4.72 6.61 3.19
C ILE A 28 -3.91 7.91 3.18
N ASN A 29 -2.78 7.92 3.87
CA ASN A 29 -1.91 9.09 3.93
C ASN A 29 -1.38 9.47 2.52
N ILE A 30 -0.97 8.48 1.72
CA ILE A 30 -0.50 8.72 0.35
C ILE A 30 -1.65 9.25 -0.52
N LYS A 31 -2.81 8.59 -0.50
CA LYS A 31 -4.00 9.00 -1.26
C LYS A 31 -4.41 10.43 -0.93
N ASN A 32 -4.45 10.78 0.36
CA ASN A 32 -4.82 12.13 0.81
C ASN A 32 -3.82 13.20 0.35
N ARG A 33 -2.53 12.86 0.20
CA ARG A 33 -1.52 13.76 -0.38
C ARG A 33 -1.71 13.97 -1.89
N CYS A 34 -2.21 12.96 -2.61
CA CYS A 34 -2.46 13.05 -4.05
C CYS A 34 -3.73 13.84 -4.38
N GLY A 35 -4.74 13.81 -3.50
CA GLY A 35 -6.00 14.51 -3.68
C GLY A 35 -7.05 13.74 -4.48
N ASP A 36 -7.99 14.46 -5.10
CA ASP A 36 -9.19 13.88 -5.69
C ASP A 36 -8.92 12.97 -6.90
N GLY A 37 -9.68 11.88 -6.98
CA GLY A 37 -9.62 10.94 -8.09
C GLY A 37 -8.51 9.89 -7.98
N TYR A 38 -7.79 9.86 -6.86
CA TYR A 38 -6.94 8.76 -6.43
C TYR A 38 -7.71 7.83 -5.49
N GLU A 39 -7.49 6.53 -5.68
CA GLU A 39 -8.10 5.46 -4.89
C GLU A 39 -7.03 4.60 -4.24
N GLN A 40 -7.44 3.82 -3.25
CA GLN A 40 -6.59 2.83 -2.61
C GLN A 40 -7.30 1.49 -2.48
N ASP A 41 -6.53 0.42 -2.40
CA ASP A 41 -6.98 -0.93 -2.13
C ASP A 41 -5.97 -1.70 -1.26
N VAL A 42 -6.45 -2.76 -0.63
CA VAL A 42 -5.64 -3.68 0.17
C VAL A 42 -5.90 -5.09 -0.33
N TYR A 43 -4.82 -5.84 -0.55
CA TYR A 43 -4.88 -7.23 -1.04
C TYR A 43 -3.94 -8.13 -0.24
N VAL A 44 -4.45 -9.29 0.17
CA VAL A 44 -3.66 -10.32 0.85
C VAL A 44 -3.17 -11.33 -0.18
N GLY A 45 -1.89 -11.27 -0.51
CA GLY A 45 -1.23 -12.22 -1.39
C GLY A 45 -0.75 -13.48 -0.66
N ARG A 46 -0.02 -14.32 -1.38
CA ARG A 46 0.46 -15.64 -0.89
C ARG A 46 1.23 -15.55 0.44
N ASN A 47 2.09 -14.55 0.60
CA ASN A 47 3.01 -14.46 1.74
C ASN A 47 2.86 -13.18 2.58
N ARG A 48 2.09 -12.19 2.11
CA ARG A 48 2.00 -10.85 2.70
C ARG A 48 0.77 -10.11 2.20
N ALA A 49 0.29 -9.18 3.00
CA ALA A 49 -0.61 -8.13 2.55
C ALA A 49 0.16 -7.02 1.82
N ASN A 50 -0.49 -6.40 0.83
CA ASN A 50 -0.01 -5.22 0.14
C ASN A 50 -1.15 -4.18 0.12
N ALA A 51 -0.81 -2.90 0.08
CA ALA A 51 -1.74 -1.83 -0.23
C ALA A 51 -1.24 -1.07 -1.46
N MET A 52 -2.16 -0.67 -2.32
CA MET A 52 -1.86 0.10 -3.52
C MET A 52 -2.67 1.39 -3.53
N VAL A 53 -2.08 2.44 -4.11
CA VAL A 53 -2.73 3.72 -4.39
C VAL A 53 -2.60 3.98 -5.87
N SER A 54 -3.72 4.27 -6.54
CA SER A 54 -3.77 4.42 -8.00
C SER A 54 -4.59 5.62 -8.43
N ALA A 55 -4.26 6.18 -9.59
CA ALA A 55 -5.02 7.26 -10.21
C ALA A 55 -6.20 6.67 -11.00
N LYS A 56 -7.43 6.84 -10.49
CA LYS A 56 -8.62 6.25 -11.10
C LYS A 56 -9.18 7.12 -12.21
N THR A 57 -9.33 8.41 -11.95
CA THR A 57 -9.97 9.35 -12.88
C THR A 57 -9.00 9.81 -13.97
N THR A 58 -9.53 10.23 -15.12
CA THR A 58 -8.73 10.82 -16.20
C THR A 58 -7.96 12.06 -15.73
N LYS A 59 -8.57 12.87 -14.85
CA LYS A 59 -7.93 14.04 -14.23
C LYS A 59 -6.74 13.63 -13.37
N ALA A 60 -6.91 12.65 -12.47
CA ALA A 60 -5.84 12.14 -11.63
C ALA A 60 -4.71 11.47 -12.44
N LYS A 61 -5.04 10.75 -13.51
CA LYS A 61 -4.02 10.16 -14.40
C LYS A 61 -3.17 11.24 -15.09
N LYS A 62 -3.82 12.29 -15.60
CA LYS A 62 -3.14 13.44 -16.22
C LYS A 62 -2.28 14.20 -15.20
N ASP A 63 -2.79 14.41 -14.01
CA ASP A 63 -2.05 15.02 -12.90
C ASP A 63 -0.80 14.19 -12.55
N ASN A 64 -0.98 12.89 -12.30
CA ASN A 64 0.11 11.99 -11.97
C ASN A 64 1.22 12.00 -13.04
N LEU A 65 0.84 11.94 -14.31
CA LEU A 65 1.79 11.93 -15.43
C LEU A 65 2.59 13.24 -15.54
N LYS A 66 1.95 14.38 -15.29
CA LYS A 66 2.59 15.70 -15.38
C LYS A 66 3.46 16.02 -14.17
N ASN A 67 3.01 15.62 -12.98
CA ASN A 67 3.55 16.11 -11.72
C ASN A 67 4.33 15.04 -10.94
N ASN A 68 4.31 13.78 -11.38
CA ASN A 68 4.83 12.62 -10.64
C ASN A 68 4.21 12.51 -9.24
N THR A 69 2.91 12.77 -9.14
CA THR A 69 2.20 12.94 -7.87
C THR A 69 2.34 11.72 -6.96
N LEU A 70 2.09 10.50 -7.46
CA LEU A 70 2.24 9.27 -6.66
C LEU A 70 3.67 9.09 -6.17
N LEU A 71 4.67 9.27 -7.04
CA LEU A 71 6.08 9.09 -6.69
C LEU A 71 6.50 10.05 -5.56
N LYS A 72 6.09 11.31 -5.65
CA LYS A 72 6.37 12.33 -4.63
C LYS A 72 5.56 12.12 -3.35
N ALA A 73 4.41 11.47 -3.45
CA ALA A 73 3.54 11.18 -2.33
C ALA A 73 4.00 9.98 -1.48
N VAL A 74 5.00 9.18 -1.88
CA VAL A 74 5.46 7.99 -1.12
C VAL A 74 6.41 8.29 0.05
N ARG A 75 6.78 9.56 0.25
CA ARG A 75 7.63 10.00 1.37
C ARG A 75 7.04 9.75 2.76
#